data_AF-A0A0U1L1P8-F1
#
_entry.id   AF-A0A0U1L1P8-F1
#
_cell.length_a   1.000
_cell.length_b   1.000
_cell.length_c   1.000
_cell.angle_alpha   90.00
_cell.angle_beta   90.00
_cell.angle_gamma   90.00
#
_symmetry.space_group_name_H-M   'P 1'
#
loop_
_entity.id
_entity.type
_entity.pdbx_description
1 polymer ?
#
loop_
_entity_poly.entity_id
_entity_poly.type
_entity_poly.pdbx_seq_one_letter_code
_entity_poly.pdbx_strand_id
1 'polypeptide(L)'
;MLQGHQTWVFQSKPTIIGSAAIGGPFEAQGNLADDFDLLHGDIWLGQDSYEQAEKNFWNKLVKLQLKKRNSKKRISSFFSVVI
;
A
#
# COMPACT_ATOMS: atom_id res chain seq x y z
N MET A 1 12.21 16.41 -14.73
CA MET A 1 12.10 17.62 -15.56
C MET A 1 10.68 17.69 -16.09
N LEU A 2 9.99 18.81 -15.90
CA LEU A 2 8.65 18.99 -16.47
C LEU A 2 8.77 19.08 -18.00
N GLN A 3 8.03 18.24 -18.72
CA GLN A 3 7.90 18.27 -20.16
C GLN A 3 6.45 18.63 -20.50
N GLY A 4 6.26 19.69 -21.28
CA GLY A 4 4.93 20.24 -21.54
C GLY A 4 4.28 20.80 -20.27
N HIS A 5 2.97 20.63 -20.12
CA HIS A 5 2.22 21.23 -19.01
C HIS A 5 2.20 20.39 -17.72
N GLN A 6 2.20 19.06 -17.82
CA GLN A 6 1.90 18.17 -16.68
C GLN A 6 2.69 16.83 -16.69
N THR A 7 3.68 16.64 -17.57
CA THR A 7 4.43 15.38 -17.64
C THR A 7 5.79 15.52 -16.97
N TRP A 8 6.18 14.59 -16.10
CA TRP A 8 7.51 14.55 -15.48
C TRP A 8 8.37 13.47 -16.11
N VAL A 9 9.51 13.88 -16.71
CA VAL A 9 10.53 12.96 -17.19
C VAL A 9 11.64 12.84 -16.16
N PHE A 10 11.93 11.60 -15.77
CA PHE A 10 13.02 11.26 -14.87
C PHE A 10 14.29 10.97 -15.68
N GLN A 11 15.44 11.51 -15.24
CA GLN A 11 16.73 11.26 -15.91
C GLN A 11 17.19 9.81 -15.76
N SER A 12 16.96 9.22 -14.59
CA SER A 12 17.14 7.80 -14.32
C SER A 12 15.78 7.09 -14.34
N LYS A 13 15.72 5.85 -14.84
CA LYS A 13 14.48 5.05 -14.86
C LYS A 13 14.04 4.71 -13.43
N PRO A 14 12.97 5.31 -12.88
CA PRO A 14 12.46 4.91 -11.57
C PRO A 14 11.92 3.49 -11.65
N THR A 15 12.05 2.72 -10.58
CA THR A 15 11.57 1.34 -10.51
C THR A 15 10.84 1.12 -9.19
N ILE A 16 9.74 0.38 -9.24
CA ILE A 16 9.02 -0.06 -8.04
C ILE A 16 9.77 -1.27 -7.48
N ILE A 17 10.40 -1.08 -6.33
CA ILE A 17 11.19 -2.12 -5.64
C ILE A 17 10.36 -2.99 -4.68
N GLY A 18 9.08 -2.65 -4.51
CA GLY A 18 8.12 -3.40 -3.70
C GLY A 18 6.79 -2.65 -3.58
N SER A 19 5.69 -3.39 -3.64
CA SER A 19 4.32 -2.90 -3.47
C SER A 19 3.57 -3.86 -2.56
N ALA A 20 2.55 -3.36 -1.86
CA ALA A 20 1.63 -4.18 -1.10
C ALA A 20 0.21 -3.61 -1.24
N ALA A 21 -0.77 -4.48 -1.41
CA ALA A 21 -2.18 -4.11 -1.42
C ALA A 21 -2.91 -4.87 -0.31
N ILE A 22 -3.63 -4.17 0.55
CA ILE A 22 -4.44 -4.77 1.60
C ILE A 22 -5.86 -4.22 1.51
N GLY A 23 -6.86 -5.02 1.88
CA GLY A 23 -8.28 -4.68 1.73
C GLY A 23 -9.11 -5.16 2.92
N GLY A 24 -10.35 -4.69 2.98
CA GLY A 24 -11.35 -5.09 3.96
C GLY A 24 -12.26 -6.21 3.45
N PRO A 25 -13.37 -6.48 4.16
CA PRO A 25 -14.28 -7.57 3.82
C PRO A 25 -15.07 -7.29 2.54
N PHE A 26 -15.20 -6.02 2.14
CA PHE A 26 -15.86 -5.65 0.89
C PHE A 26 -14.95 -5.97 -0.31
N GLU A 27 -13.69 -5.57 -0.27
CA GLU A 27 -12.70 -5.89 -1.30
C GLU A 27 -12.49 -7.40 -1.43
N ALA A 28 -12.61 -8.14 -0.33
CA ALA A 28 -12.51 -9.60 -0.31
C ALA A 28 -13.63 -10.32 -1.08
N GLN A 29 -14.75 -9.65 -1.34
CA GLN A 29 -15.87 -10.17 -2.14
C GLN A 29 -15.77 -9.73 -3.61
N GLY A 30 -14.77 -8.92 -3.96
CA GLY A 30 -14.56 -8.43 -5.31
C GLY A 30 -13.83 -9.42 -6.20
N ASN A 31 -13.95 -9.22 -7.52
CA ASN A 31 -13.28 -10.06 -8.53
C ASN A 31 -11.74 -9.96 -8.51
N LEU A 32 -11.19 -9.02 -7.75
CA LEU A 32 -9.74 -8.80 -7.60
C LEU A 32 -9.22 -9.28 -6.25
N ALA A 33 -10.01 -10.02 -5.46
CA ALA A 33 -9.63 -10.45 -4.12
C ALA A 33 -8.27 -11.18 -4.10
N ASP A 34 -7.99 -11.99 -5.13
CA ASP A 34 -6.74 -12.76 -5.25
C ASP A 34 -5.49 -11.89 -5.57
N ASP A 35 -5.68 -10.64 -6.01
CA ASP A 35 -4.58 -9.69 -6.28
C ASP A 35 -4.11 -8.96 -5.01
N PHE A 36 -4.88 -9.04 -3.91
CA PHE A 36 -4.50 -8.46 -2.63
C PHE A 36 -3.52 -9.36 -1.87
N ASP A 37 -2.61 -8.74 -1.13
CA ASP A 37 -1.68 -9.45 -0.26
C ASP A 37 -2.27 -9.88 1.07
N LEU A 38 -3.27 -9.13 1.53
CA LEU A 38 -3.97 -9.41 2.78
C LEU A 38 -5.36 -8.80 2.73
N LEU A 39 -6.36 -9.63 2.95
CA LEU A 39 -7.74 -9.21 3.11
C LEU A 39 -8.16 -9.42 4.56
N HIS A 40 -8.78 -8.41 5.14
CA HIS A 40 -9.29 -8.45 6.50
C HIS A 40 -10.77 -8.76 6.51
N GLY A 41 -11.19 -9.73 7.34
CA GLY A 41 -12.61 -10.07 7.50
C GLY A 41 -13.41 -9.09 8.35
N ASP A 42 -12.73 -8.13 9.00
CA ASP A 42 -13.32 -7.13 9.88
C ASP A 42 -12.74 -5.74 9.58
N ILE A 43 -13.62 -4.74 9.45
CA ILE A 43 -13.26 -3.34 9.20
C ILE A 43 -12.60 -2.68 10.41
N TRP A 44 -12.88 -3.17 11.62
CA TRP A 44 -12.37 -2.57 12.86
C TRP A 44 -10.96 -3.02 13.18
N LEU A 45 -10.50 -4.16 12.63
CA LEU A 45 -9.21 -4.77 12.96
C LEU A 45 -9.00 -4.91 14.48
N GLY A 46 -10.08 -5.14 15.23
CA GLY A 46 -10.09 -5.17 16.69
C GLY A 46 -9.65 -3.86 17.35
N GLN A 47 -9.93 -2.70 16.74
CA GLN A 47 -9.68 -1.37 17.30
C GLN A 47 -10.98 -0.68 17.71
N ASP A 48 -10.87 0.28 18.63
CA ASP A 48 -12.04 0.98 19.20
C ASP A 48 -12.53 2.15 18.34
N SER A 49 -11.75 2.58 17.35
CA SER A 49 -12.13 3.65 16.42
C SER A 49 -11.63 3.37 15.00
N TYR A 50 -12.26 4.00 14.02
CA TYR A 50 -11.86 3.87 12.61
C TYR A 50 -10.46 4.40 12.36
N GLU A 51 -10.06 5.50 12.99
CA GLU A 51 -8.71 6.08 12.85
C GLU A 51 -7.64 5.13 13.39
N GLN A 52 -7.95 4.41 14.48
CA GLN A 52 -7.06 3.39 15.03
C GLN A 52 -6.99 2.17 14.10
N ALA A 53 -8.14 1.74 13.55
CA ALA A 53 -8.21 0.69 12.56
C ALA A 53 -7.36 1.04 11.32
N GLU A 54 -7.53 2.23 10.76
CA GLU A 54 -6.79 2.72 9.60
C GLU A 54 -5.28 2.81 9.90
N LYS A 55 -4.90 3.29 11.09
CA LYS A 55 -3.48 3.31 11.51
C LYS A 55 -2.90 1.89 11.59
N ASN A 56 -3.66 0.92 12.10
CA ASN A 56 -3.22 -0.47 12.16
C ASN A 56 -3.14 -1.09 10.75
N PHE A 57 -4.12 -0.80 9.90
CA PHE A 57 -4.17 -1.17 8.48
C PHE A 57 -2.89 -0.69 7.77
N TRP A 58 -2.58 0.61 7.89
CA TRP A 58 -1.36 1.22 7.37
C TRP A 58 -0.08 0.53 7.84
N ASN A 59 0.02 0.26 9.14
CA ASN A 59 1.19 -0.42 9.71
C ASN A 59 1.38 -1.84 9.13
N LYS A 60 0.29 -2.56 8.87
CA LYS A 60 0.35 -3.89 8.23
C LYS A 60 0.80 -3.79 6.78
N LEU A 61 0.26 -2.85 6.01
CA LEU A 61 0.64 -2.60 4.62
C LEU A 61 2.15 -2.35 4.50
N VAL A 62 2.68 -1.42 5.29
CA VAL A 62 4.11 -1.07 5.26
C VAL A 62 4.99 -2.26 5.63
N LYS A 63 4.61 -3.05 6.65
CA LYS A 63 5.34 -4.27 7.02
C LYS A 63 5.36 -5.29 5.88
N LEU A 64 4.25 -5.46 5.18
CA LEU A 64 4.14 -6.41 4.08
C LEU A 64 4.94 -5.96 2.85
N GLN A 65 4.87 -4.67 2.51
CA GLN A 65 5.69 -4.08 1.45
C GLN A 65 7.19 -4.24 1.73
N LEU A 66 7.62 -4.01 2.98
CA LEU A 66 9.01 -4.20 3.40
C LEU A 66 9.46 -5.65 3.28
N LYS A 67 8.58 -6.62 3.62
CA LYS A 67 8.86 -8.05 3.43
C LYS A 67 9.06 -8.37 1.95
N LYS A 68 8.16 -7.93 1.06
CA LYS A 68 8.26 -8.15 -0.39
C LYS A 68 9.52 -7.54 -1.01
N ARG A 69 9.97 -6.39 -0.50
CA ARG A 69 11.19 -5.71 -0.94
C ARG A 69 12.49 -6.48 -0.58
N ASN A 70 12.45 -7.50 0.30
CA ASN A 70 13.63 -8.26 0.76
C ASN A 70 14.82 -7.38 1.22
N SER A 71 14.56 -6.22 1.85
CA SER A 71 15.60 -5.25 2.21
C SER A 71 15.44 -4.73 3.64
N LYS A 72 16.52 -4.75 4.43
CA LYS A 72 16.61 -4.17 5.79
C LYS A 72 16.73 -2.63 5.81
N LYS A 73 16.74 -1.94 4.67
CA LYS A 73 16.99 -0.47 4.61
C LYS A 73 15.73 0.34 4.97
N ARG A 74 15.93 1.46 5.70
CA ARG A 74 14.92 2.48 5.95
C ARG A 74 14.29 2.97 4.64
N ILE A 75 12.98 3.11 4.63
CA ILE A 75 12.23 3.73 3.52
C ILE A 75 12.40 5.25 3.64
N SER A 76 12.75 5.91 2.52
CA SER A 76 12.89 7.37 2.44
C SER A 76 11.71 8.04 1.74
N SER A 77 10.88 7.29 1.00
CA SER A 77 9.68 7.81 0.33
C SER A 77 8.65 6.70 0.21
N PHE A 78 7.42 7.05 0.55
CA PHE A 78 6.25 6.19 0.53
C PHE A 78 5.17 6.87 -0.31
N PHE A 79 4.47 6.11 -1.15
CA PHE A 79 3.36 6.60 -1.93
C PHE A 79 2.17 5.70 -1.66
N SER A 80 1.12 6.27 -1.07
CA SER A 80 -0.18 5.63 -0.95
C SER A 80 -1.00 5.94 -2.19
N VAL A 81 -1.68 4.94 -2.73
CA VAL A 81 -2.93 5.17 -3.44
C VAL A 81 -4.00 4.49 -2.59
N VAL A 82 -4.87 5.30 -1.99
CA VAL A 82 -6.14 4.83 -1.41
C VAL A 82 -7.15 4.90 -2.56
N ILE A 83 -7.74 3.77 -2.92
CA ILE A 83 -8.81 3.68 -3.92
C ILE A 83 -10.14 3.87 -3.19
#